data_AF-A0AAI8VFD7-F1
#
_entry.id   AF-A0AAI8VFD7-F1
#
_cell.length_a   1.000
_cell.length_b   1.000
_cell.length_c   1.000
_cell.angle_alpha   90.00
_cell.angle_beta   90.00
_cell.angle_gamma   90.00
#
_symmetry.space_group_name_H-M   'P 1'
#
loop_
_entity.id
_entity.type
_entity.pdbx_description
1 polymer ?
#
loop_
_entity_poly.entity_id
_entity_poly.type
_entity_poly.pdbx_seq_one_letter_code
_entity_poly.pdbx_strand_id
1 'polypeptide(L)'
;MPKTSQTVPGTTGPRSWANVAAAGGPVAINTPKVFVPGRIQREVIIRNSGSIPEMTKRTAIETVQAVNMAIGVQEAVAARRLPSGDVAVTFLNMANKYKEGTAAWIRVAFGATAEQSSREFTVIAKGLPHRILREAHTKLEELLKEIQQYAPKIGKMHPIFPRNPEHRHATLVLRVNDITEAQKLYEQELV
;
A
#
# COMPACT_ATOMS: atom_id res chain seq x y z
N MET A 1 12.16 -62.36 -15.83
CA MET A 1 11.82 -61.14 -16.60
C MET A 1 12.06 -59.93 -15.71
N PRO A 2 13.01 -59.05 -16.06
CA PRO A 2 13.33 -57.88 -15.24
C PRO A 2 12.30 -56.77 -15.43
N LYS A 3 11.88 -56.15 -14.33
CA LYS A 3 11.07 -54.93 -14.32
C LYS A 3 11.99 -53.75 -14.61
N THR A 4 11.69 -53.01 -15.66
CA THR A 4 12.39 -51.79 -16.06
C THR A 4 12.13 -50.71 -15.03
N SER A 5 13.16 -50.33 -14.27
CA SER A 5 13.15 -49.16 -13.40
C SER A 5 13.22 -47.91 -14.28
N GLN A 6 12.15 -47.11 -14.35
CA GLN A 6 12.23 -45.76 -14.92
C GLN A 6 12.93 -44.85 -13.92
N THR A 7 14.15 -44.45 -14.25
CA THR A 7 14.93 -43.42 -13.58
C THR A 7 14.33 -42.05 -13.92
N VAL A 8 13.73 -41.37 -12.93
CA VAL A 8 13.39 -39.95 -13.05
C VAL A 8 14.66 -39.15 -12.74
N PRO A 9 15.22 -38.34 -13.65
CA PRO A 9 16.35 -37.48 -13.31
C PRO A 9 15.88 -36.35 -12.41
N GLY A 10 16.22 -36.40 -11.13
CA GLY A 10 16.08 -35.28 -10.22
C GLY A 10 17.06 -34.18 -10.60
N THR A 11 16.56 -33.03 -11.03
CA THR A 11 17.37 -31.82 -11.19
C THR A 11 17.41 -31.06 -9.87
N THR A 12 18.38 -31.41 -9.04
CA THR A 12 18.70 -30.71 -7.78
C THR A 12 19.51 -29.46 -8.09
N GLY A 13 18.85 -28.41 -8.58
CA GLY A 13 19.39 -27.05 -8.67
C GLY A 13 18.58 -26.10 -7.77
N PRO A 14 19.18 -25.02 -7.25
CA PRO A 14 18.42 -24.04 -6.47
C PRO A 14 17.25 -23.54 -7.33
N ARG A 15 16.03 -23.61 -6.79
CA ARG A 15 14.82 -23.08 -7.43
C ARG A 15 15.00 -21.58 -7.60
N SER A 16 15.53 -21.16 -8.75
CA SER A 16 15.59 -19.77 -9.13
C SER A 16 14.27 -19.38 -9.79
N TRP A 17 13.84 -18.13 -9.60
CA TRP A 17 12.67 -17.59 -10.30
C TRP A 17 12.80 -17.67 -11.82
N ALA A 18 14.03 -17.66 -12.34
CA ALA A 18 14.31 -17.83 -13.76
C ALA A 18 13.90 -19.21 -14.30
N ASN A 19 14.15 -20.30 -13.54
CA ASN A 19 13.76 -21.65 -13.94
C ASN A 19 12.23 -21.84 -13.91
N VAL A 20 11.54 -21.16 -12.99
CA VAL A 20 10.07 -21.17 -12.91
C VAL A 20 9.44 -20.41 -14.08
N ALA A 21 10.01 -19.26 -14.45
CA ALA A 21 9.54 -18.48 -15.59
C ALA A 21 9.78 -19.19 -16.93
N ALA A 22 10.90 -19.91 -17.07
CA ALA A 22 11.24 -20.67 -18.28
C ALA A 22 10.39 -21.93 -18.48
N ALA A 23 9.80 -22.48 -17.40
CA ALA A 23 9.04 -23.73 -17.45
C ALA A 23 7.67 -23.61 -18.15
N GLY A 24 7.26 -22.41 -18.60
CA GLY A 24 6.12 -22.23 -19.51
C GLY A 24 4.82 -22.89 -19.04
N GLY A 25 4.61 -22.98 -17.73
CA GLY A 25 3.43 -23.60 -17.15
C GLY A 25 2.14 -22.90 -17.57
N PRO A 26 0.98 -23.58 -17.52
CA PRO A 26 -0.29 -22.97 -17.87
C PRO A 26 -0.45 -21.67 -17.09
N VAL A 27 -0.73 -20.58 -17.83
CA VAL A 27 -1.07 -19.29 -17.25
C VAL A 27 -2.35 -19.51 -16.46
N ALA A 28 -2.21 -19.82 -15.17
CA ALA A 28 -3.32 -19.79 -14.25
C ALA A 28 -3.93 -18.40 -14.41
N ILE A 29 -5.22 -18.35 -14.72
CA ILE A 29 -6.01 -17.12 -14.63
C ILE A 29 -5.85 -16.69 -13.17
N ASN A 30 -4.93 -15.77 -12.93
CA ASN A 30 -4.55 -15.35 -11.62
C ASN A 30 -5.64 -14.39 -11.19
N THR A 31 -6.81 -14.93 -10.79
CA THR A 31 -7.88 -14.13 -10.20
C THR A 31 -7.27 -13.39 -9.03
N PRO A 32 -7.10 -12.06 -9.12
CA PRO A 32 -6.30 -11.37 -8.15
C PRO A 32 -7.03 -11.43 -6.80
N LYS A 33 -6.39 -12.05 -5.83
CA LYS A 33 -6.94 -12.18 -4.49
C LYS A 33 -6.82 -10.83 -3.79
N VAL A 34 -7.88 -10.02 -3.84
CA VAL A 34 -7.98 -8.77 -3.08
C VAL A 34 -7.97 -9.14 -1.59
N PHE A 35 -6.81 -9.00 -0.94
CA PHE A 35 -6.70 -9.14 0.51
C PHE A 35 -6.37 -7.80 1.12
N VAL A 36 -7.42 -7.03 1.40
CA VAL A 36 -7.34 -5.85 2.25
C VAL A 36 -7.69 -6.27 3.68
N PRO A 37 -6.75 -6.23 4.64
CA PRO A 37 -7.10 -6.44 6.03
C PRO A 37 -8.12 -5.39 6.47
N GLY A 38 -9.34 -5.79 6.85
CA GLY A 38 -10.39 -4.87 7.31
C GLY A 38 -9.99 -3.97 8.48
N ARG A 39 -8.90 -4.32 9.21
CA ARG A 39 -8.30 -3.46 10.23
C ARG A 39 -7.76 -2.14 9.68
N ILE A 40 -7.39 -2.07 8.39
CA ILE A 40 -6.77 -0.87 7.80
C ILE A 40 -7.71 0.34 7.82
N GLN A 41 -9.01 0.09 7.71
CA GLN A 41 -10.02 1.15 7.72
C GLN A 41 -10.24 1.72 9.13
N ARG A 42 -9.96 0.93 10.18
CA ARG A 42 -10.10 1.29 11.59
C ARG A 42 -8.80 1.79 12.24
N GLU A 43 -7.69 1.75 11.52
CA GLU A 43 -6.38 2.18 12.01
C GLU A 43 -6.02 3.59 11.53
N VAL A 44 -5.43 4.39 12.43
CA VAL A 44 -4.72 5.63 12.13
C VAL A 44 -3.26 5.45 12.50
N ILE A 45 -2.34 5.79 11.58
CA ILE A 45 -0.91 5.79 11.87
C ILE A 45 -0.50 7.21 12.26
N ILE A 46 0.25 7.31 13.33
CA ILE A 46 0.76 8.56 13.88
C ILE A 46 2.28 8.49 13.82
N ARG A 47 2.86 9.45 13.11
CA ARG A 47 4.30 9.68 13.08
C ARG A 47 4.63 10.71 14.14
N ASN A 48 5.68 10.42 14.91
CA ASN A 48 6.28 11.41 15.79
C ASN A 48 7.73 11.63 15.37
N SER A 49 7.97 12.73 14.66
CA SER A 49 9.30 13.12 14.18
C SER A 49 10.23 13.59 15.32
N GLY A 50 9.66 13.94 16.47
CA GLY A 50 10.39 14.17 17.72
C GLY A 50 10.40 12.92 18.58
N SER A 51 11.57 12.37 18.88
CA SER A 51 11.69 11.27 19.84
C SER A 51 11.43 11.81 21.26
N ILE A 52 10.17 11.96 21.65
CA ILE A 52 9.83 12.29 23.04
C ILE A 52 10.09 11.01 23.86
N PRO A 53 11.07 10.99 24.78
CA PRO A 53 11.43 9.77 25.52
C PRO A 53 10.25 9.18 26.31
N GLU A 54 9.32 10.05 26.71
CA GLU A 54 8.09 9.71 27.40
C GLU A 54 7.13 8.87 26.53
N MET A 55 7.05 9.17 25.23
CA MET A 55 6.27 8.37 24.28
C MET A 55 6.89 6.98 24.05
N THR A 56 8.22 6.89 24.10
CA THR A 56 8.92 5.60 23.95
C THR A 56 8.63 4.64 25.09
N LYS A 57 8.42 5.17 26.30
CA LYS A 57 8.09 4.38 27.50
C LYS A 57 6.60 4.07 27.65
N ARG A 58 5.74 4.82 26.97
CA ARG A 58 4.29 4.68 27.07
C ARG A 58 3.82 3.30 26.65
N THR A 59 2.99 2.68 27.49
CA THR A 59 2.38 1.38 27.19
C THR A 59 1.23 1.53 26.18
N ALA A 60 0.80 0.42 25.59
CA ALA A 60 -0.36 0.41 24.69
C ALA A 60 -1.63 0.93 25.40
N ILE A 61 -1.82 0.57 26.67
CA ILE A 61 -2.98 0.96 27.49
C ILE A 61 -2.98 2.48 27.73
N GLU A 62 -1.85 3.02 28.18
CA GLU A 62 -1.69 4.47 28.41
C GLU A 62 -1.88 5.27 27.11
N THR A 63 -1.44 4.72 25.98
CA THR A 63 -1.64 5.35 24.67
C THR A 63 -3.12 5.41 24.32
N VAL A 64 -3.86 4.30 24.49
CA VAL A 64 -5.31 4.27 24.26
C VAL A 64 -6.04 5.25 25.17
N GLN A 65 -5.69 5.31 26.45
CA GLN A 65 -6.26 6.26 27.41
C GLN A 65 -6.00 7.70 27.00
N ALA A 66 -4.76 8.04 26.61
CA ALA A 66 -4.41 9.38 26.16
C ALA A 66 -5.18 9.80 24.91
N VAL A 67 -5.37 8.87 23.96
CA VAL A 67 -6.19 9.12 22.77
C VAL A 67 -7.64 9.36 23.15
N ASN A 68 -8.23 8.49 23.97
CA ASN A 68 -9.62 8.62 24.39
C ASN A 68 -9.89 9.92 25.16
N MET A 69 -8.94 10.35 26.00
CA MET A 69 -8.99 11.67 26.64
C MET A 69 -8.92 12.82 25.63
N ALA A 70 -8.00 12.72 24.65
CA ALA A 70 -7.82 13.77 23.64
C ALA A 70 -9.00 13.91 22.67
N ILE A 71 -9.70 12.82 22.36
CA ILE A 71 -10.89 12.83 21.50
C ILE A 71 -12.19 13.03 22.29
N GLY A 72 -12.16 12.94 23.62
CA GLY A 72 -13.33 13.09 24.49
C GLY A 72 -14.33 11.92 24.47
N VAL A 73 -14.00 10.80 23.82
CA VAL A 73 -14.85 9.61 23.69
C VAL A 73 -14.02 8.32 23.79
N GLN A 74 -14.62 7.23 24.26
CA GLN A 74 -13.94 5.93 24.39
C GLN A 74 -14.02 5.10 23.11
N GLU A 75 -13.38 5.57 22.03
CA GLU A 75 -13.42 4.89 20.73
C GLU A 75 -12.11 4.24 20.31
N ALA A 76 -10.97 4.65 20.85
CA ALA A 76 -9.71 3.93 20.69
C ALA A 76 -9.74 2.66 21.54
N VAL A 77 -9.43 1.51 20.91
CA VAL A 77 -9.51 0.19 21.54
C VAL A 77 -8.15 -0.49 21.65
N ALA A 78 -7.20 -0.13 20.78
CA ALA A 78 -5.86 -0.68 20.82
C ALA A 78 -4.85 0.32 20.26
N ALA A 79 -3.61 0.19 20.72
CA ALA A 79 -2.47 0.89 20.16
C ALA A 79 -1.29 -0.07 20.05
N ARG A 80 -0.49 0.07 18.99
CA ARG A 80 0.74 -0.71 18.81
C ARG A 80 1.83 0.13 18.16
N ARG A 81 3.07 -0.11 18.55
CA ARG A 81 4.23 0.48 17.89
C ARG A 81 4.59 -0.31 16.64
N LEU A 82 4.89 0.39 15.55
CA LEU A 82 5.36 -0.18 14.31
C LEU A 82 6.89 -0.31 14.34
N PRO A 83 7.49 -1.20 13.53
CA PRO A 83 8.95 -1.28 13.38
C PRO A 83 9.61 0.03 12.93
N SER A 84 8.85 0.92 12.27
CA SER A 84 9.30 2.27 11.92
C SER A 84 9.45 3.22 13.10
N GLY A 85 8.92 2.86 14.28
CA GLY A 85 8.80 3.74 15.44
C GLY A 85 7.46 4.49 15.51
N ASP A 86 6.68 4.50 14.42
CA ASP A 86 5.34 5.09 14.39
C ASP A 86 4.37 4.33 15.32
N VAL A 87 3.26 4.97 15.68
CA VAL A 87 2.20 4.34 16.49
C VAL A 87 0.96 4.16 15.63
N ALA A 88 0.45 2.93 15.57
CA ALA A 88 -0.85 2.63 14.99
C ALA A 88 -1.91 2.57 16.10
N VAL A 89 -2.95 3.38 15.97
CA VAL A 89 -4.11 3.41 16.87
C VAL A 89 -5.29 2.79 16.14
N THR A 90 -5.93 1.80 16.77
CA THR A 90 -7.13 1.12 16.26
C THR A 90 -8.36 1.65 16.99
N PHE A 91 -9.37 2.02 16.23
CA PHE A 91 -10.67 2.46 16.72
C PHE A 91 -11.70 1.33 16.64
N LEU A 92 -12.75 1.44 17.46
CA LEU A 92 -13.87 0.50 17.48
C LEU A 92 -14.53 0.43 16.10
N ASN A 93 -14.80 1.60 15.52
CA ASN A 93 -15.44 1.80 14.21
C ASN A 93 -14.45 2.33 13.18
N MET A 94 -14.97 2.63 11.98
CA MET A 94 -14.17 3.24 10.90
C MET A 94 -13.52 4.53 11.36
N ALA A 95 -12.21 4.66 11.09
CA ALA A 95 -11.42 5.76 11.61
C ALA A 95 -11.45 7.01 10.73
N ASN A 96 -12.33 7.06 9.72
CA ASN A 96 -12.37 8.15 8.73
C ASN A 96 -12.53 9.54 9.37
N LYS A 97 -13.41 9.66 10.38
CA LYS A 97 -13.60 10.90 11.13
C LYS A 97 -12.37 11.37 11.91
N TYR A 98 -11.42 10.47 12.18
CA TYR A 98 -10.15 10.78 12.85
C TYR A 98 -9.00 10.99 11.87
N LYS A 99 -9.22 10.75 10.57
CA LYS A 99 -8.21 10.86 9.50
C LYS A 99 -8.24 12.20 8.77
N GLU A 100 -9.34 12.94 8.86
CA GLU A 100 -9.53 14.19 8.14
C GLU A 100 -9.01 15.39 8.95
N GLY A 101 -8.26 16.28 8.31
CA GLY A 101 -7.87 17.59 8.85
C GLY A 101 -7.04 17.52 10.13
N THR A 102 -5.77 17.11 10.03
CA THR A 102 -4.71 17.13 11.07
C THR A 102 -5.26 17.19 12.49
N ALA A 103 -5.92 16.11 12.88
CA ALA A 103 -6.87 16.17 13.96
C ALA A 103 -6.17 16.58 15.27
N ALA A 104 -6.61 17.70 15.86
CA ALA A 104 -5.94 18.34 17.00
C ALA A 104 -5.64 17.38 18.17
N TRP A 105 -6.46 16.34 18.33
CA TRP A 105 -6.26 15.27 19.30
C TRP A 105 -4.91 14.55 19.16
N ILE A 106 -4.35 14.45 17.95
CA ILE A 106 -3.04 13.81 17.71
C ILE A 106 -1.97 14.60 18.47
N ARG A 107 -1.99 15.93 18.38
CA ARG A 107 -1.02 16.78 19.07
C ARG A 107 -1.20 16.76 20.58
N VAL A 108 -2.44 16.68 21.04
CA VAL A 108 -2.77 16.55 22.47
C VAL A 108 -2.28 15.20 23.03
N ALA A 109 -2.50 14.11 22.31
CA ALA A 109 -2.16 12.77 22.78
C ALA A 109 -0.68 12.39 22.59
N PHE A 110 -0.03 12.88 21.52
CA PHE A 110 1.31 12.46 21.10
C PHE A 110 2.35 13.60 21.09
N GLY A 111 1.95 14.84 21.37
CA GLY A 111 2.82 16.02 21.40
C GLY A 111 2.74 16.87 20.13
N ALA A 112 3.23 18.11 20.23
CA ALA A 112 3.05 19.14 19.19
C ALA A 112 3.62 18.77 17.81
N THR A 113 4.67 17.94 17.77
CA THR A 113 5.34 17.48 16.54
C THR A 113 4.69 16.24 15.93
N ALA A 114 3.71 15.64 16.60
CA ALA A 114 3.06 14.45 16.09
C ALA A 114 2.12 14.80 14.93
N GLU A 115 2.18 13.97 13.90
CA GLU A 115 1.39 14.12 12.68
C GLU A 115 0.76 12.79 12.29
N GLN A 116 -0.35 12.87 11.55
CA GLN A 116 -0.93 11.70 10.95
C GLN A 116 -0.08 11.24 9.77
N SER A 117 0.34 9.99 9.80
CA SER A 117 0.98 9.33 8.66
C SER A 117 -0.09 8.73 7.77
N SER A 118 -0.23 9.27 6.56
CA SER A 118 -1.16 8.74 5.56
C SER A 118 -0.59 7.48 4.91
N ARG A 119 -1.43 6.47 4.71
CA ARG A 119 -1.06 5.27 3.97
C ARG A 119 -1.15 5.56 2.47
N GLU A 120 -0.06 5.30 1.76
CA GLU A 120 -0.06 5.25 0.29
C GLU A 120 -0.23 3.80 -0.16
N PHE A 121 -1.14 3.56 -1.10
CA PHE A 121 -1.36 2.30 -1.77
C PHE A 121 -0.82 2.36 -3.18
N THR A 122 -0.20 1.29 -3.64
CA THR A 122 0.37 1.22 -4.99
C THR A 122 -0.55 0.43 -5.90
N VAL A 123 -0.97 1.06 -7.00
CA VAL A 123 -1.69 0.42 -8.11
C VAL A 123 -0.76 0.37 -9.31
N ILE A 124 -0.64 -0.79 -9.97
CA ILE A 124 0.36 -1.02 -11.03
C ILE A 124 -0.37 -1.36 -12.33
N ALA A 125 -0.60 -0.38 -13.19
CA ALA A 125 -1.23 -0.58 -14.49
C ALA A 125 -0.21 -1.10 -15.49
N LYS A 126 -0.44 -2.30 -16.03
CA LYS A 126 0.47 -2.95 -17.00
C LYS A 126 -0.11 -2.94 -18.41
N GLY A 127 0.74 -3.17 -19.40
CA GLY A 127 0.29 -3.32 -20.79
C GLY A 127 -0.02 -1.99 -21.50
N LEU A 128 0.36 -0.85 -20.91
CA LEU A 128 0.10 0.45 -21.51
C LEU A 128 0.99 0.66 -22.75
N PRO A 129 0.47 1.16 -23.89
CA PRO A 129 1.28 1.40 -25.07
C PRO A 129 2.44 2.37 -24.77
N HIS A 130 3.66 1.93 -25.06
CA HIS A 130 4.89 2.67 -24.74
C HIS A 130 4.91 4.07 -25.37
N ARG A 131 4.42 4.21 -26.60
CA ARG A 131 4.38 5.50 -27.33
C ARG A 131 3.49 6.52 -26.61
N ILE A 132 2.26 6.11 -26.28
CA ILE A 132 1.29 6.94 -25.56
C ILE A 132 1.85 7.39 -24.21
N LEU A 133 2.41 6.44 -23.44
CA LEU A 133 2.94 6.78 -22.12
C LEU A 133 4.19 7.66 -22.19
N ARG A 134 5.02 7.54 -23.24
CA ARG A 134 6.21 8.37 -23.45
C ARG A 134 5.85 9.80 -23.87
N GLU A 135 4.84 9.97 -24.72
CA GLU A 135 4.31 11.28 -25.08
C GLU A 135 3.71 11.97 -23.84
N ALA A 136 2.88 11.25 -23.09
CA ALA A 136 2.29 11.75 -21.85
C ALA A 136 3.30 12.02 -20.73
N HIS A 137 4.43 11.28 -20.69
CA HIS A 137 5.47 11.48 -19.67
C HIS A 137 6.06 12.88 -19.69
N THR A 138 6.10 13.54 -20.85
CA THR A 138 6.58 14.94 -20.95
C THR A 138 5.68 15.94 -20.23
N LYS A 139 4.41 15.57 -19.98
CA LYS A 139 3.41 16.37 -19.27
C LYS A 139 2.71 15.58 -18.17
N LEU A 140 3.51 14.87 -17.37
CA LEU A 140 3.02 13.95 -16.35
C LEU A 140 2.08 14.61 -15.33
N GLU A 141 2.31 15.89 -15.02
CA GLU A 141 1.44 16.65 -14.10
C GLU A 141 0.07 16.97 -14.70
N GLU A 142 -0.01 17.23 -16.00
CA GLU A 142 -1.28 17.45 -16.70
C GLU A 142 -2.09 16.15 -16.76
N LEU A 143 -1.43 15.05 -17.11
CA LEU A 143 -2.03 13.71 -17.08
C LEU A 143 -2.51 13.35 -15.66
N LEU A 144 -1.74 13.69 -14.62
CA LEU A 144 -2.16 13.49 -13.24
C LEU A 144 -3.42 14.27 -12.91
N LYS A 145 -3.50 15.55 -13.30
CA LYS A 145 -4.69 16.39 -13.09
C LYS A 145 -5.91 15.83 -13.81
N GLU A 146 -5.74 15.37 -15.05
CA GLU A 146 -6.82 14.76 -15.83
C GLU A 146 -7.34 13.50 -15.15
N ILE A 147 -6.45 12.58 -14.76
CA ILE A 147 -6.85 11.35 -14.07
C ILE A 147 -7.49 11.68 -12.70
N GLN A 148 -7.00 12.71 -11.99
CA GLN A 148 -7.58 13.17 -10.73
C GLN A 148 -9.02 13.67 -10.85
N GLN A 149 -9.49 14.06 -12.05
CA GLN A 149 -10.92 14.36 -12.25
C GLN A 149 -11.81 13.12 -12.03
N TYR A 150 -11.28 11.93 -12.32
CA TYR A 150 -11.99 10.66 -12.19
C TYR A 150 -11.60 9.87 -10.94
N ALA A 151 -10.35 10.02 -10.50
CA ALA A 151 -9.75 9.33 -9.35
C ALA A 151 -8.97 10.34 -8.47
N PRO A 152 -9.67 11.16 -7.66
CA PRO A 152 -9.09 12.30 -6.96
C PRO A 152 -8.07 11.92 -5.87
N LYS A 153 -8.03 10.65 -5.45
CA LYS A 153 -7.12 10.18 -4.40
C LYS A 153 -5.76 9.70 -4.94
N ILE A 154 -5.49 9.80 -6.24
CA ILE A 154 -4.15 9.54 -6.79
C ILE A 154 -3.23 10.70 -6.44
N GLY A 155 -2.22 10.46 -5.62
CA GLY A 155 -1.25 11.46 -5.20
C GLY A 155 -0.06 11.60 -6.15
N LYS A 156 0.43 10.49 -6.71
CA LYS A 156 1.60 10.48 -7.60
C LYS A 156 1.46 9.41 -8.67
N MET A 157 2.10 9.63 -9.80
CA MET A 157 2.27 8.62 -10.84
C MET A 157 3.72 8.52 -11.29
N HIS A 158 4.14 7.32 -11.68
CA HIS A 158 5.49 7.06 -12.16
C HIS A 158 5.46 6.05 -13.31
N PRO A 159 5.75 6.46 -14.54
CA PRO A 159 5.88 5.53 -15.65
C PRO A 159 7.20 4.76 -15.55
N ILE A 160 7.12 3.45 -15.74
CA ILE A 160 8.25 2.53 -15.82
C ILE A 160 8.34 2.03 -17.26
N PHE A 161 9.41 2.45 -17.94
CA PHE A 161 9.68 2.02 -19.30
C PHE A 161 10.59 0.79 -19.32
N PRO A 162 10.33 -0.18 -20.21
CA PRO A 162 11.20 -1.32 -20.42
C PRO A 162 12.59 -0.86 -20.90
N ARG A 163 13.64 -1.57 -20.46
CA ARG A 163 15.02 -1.31 -20.90
C ARG A 163 15.23 -1.69 -22.36
N ASN A 164 14.51 -2.70 -22.86
CA ASN A 164 14.54 -3.09 -24.25
C ASN A 164 13.66 -2.13 -25.08
N PRO A 165 14.22 -1.40 -26.06
CA PRO A 165 13.48 -0.45 -26.89
C PRO A 165 12.43 -1.10 -27.80
N GLU A 166 12.50 -2.41 -28.05
CA GLU A 166 11.51 -3.13 -28.88
C GLU A 166 10.23 -3.49 -28.13
N HIS A 167 10.22 -3.36 -26.80
CA HIS A 167 8.99 -3.60 -26.04
C HIS A 167 7.94 -2.54 -26.35
N ARG A 168 6.76 -3.01 -26.76
CA ARG A 168 5.64 -2.14 -27.14
C ARG A 168 4.82 -1.62 -25.95
N HIS A 169 5.05 -2.20 -24.77
CA HIS A 169 4.26 -1.94 -23.57
C HIS A 169 5.13 -1.45 -22.41
N ALA A 170 4.58 -0.53 -21.64
CA ALA A 170 5.16 0.03 -20.43
C ALA A 170 4.22 -0.21 -19.24
N THR A 171 4.66 0.20 -18.05
CA THR A 171 3.89 0.09 -16.80
C THR A 171 3.73 1.48 -16.20
N LEU A 172 2.57 1.77 -15.62
CA LEU A 172 2.34 2.99 -14.85
C LEU A 172 2.09 2.63 -13.40
N VAL A 173 2.89 3.18 -12.51
CA VAL A 173 2.75 3.00 -11.06
C VAL A 173 2.02 4.20 -10.49
N LEU A 174 0.87 3.97 -9.89
CA LEU A 174 0.02 4.98 -9.26
C LEU A 174 0.11 4.85 -7.75
N ARG A 175 0.33 5.97 -7.06
CA ARG A 175 0.23 6.05 -5.59
C ARG A 175 -1.09 6.67 -5.22
N VAL A 176 -1.91 5.90 -4.52
CA VAL A 176 -3.29 6.23 -4.16
C VAL A 176 -3.36 6.39 -2.64
N ASN A 177 -3.91 7.49 -2.17
CA ASN A 177 -3.97 7.83 -0.75
C ASN A 177 -5.16 7.20 -0.01
N ASP A 178 -5.99 6.45 -0.74
CA ASP A 178 -7.17 5.77 -0.20
C ASP A 178 -7.28 4.35 -0.74
N ILE A 179 -7.67 3.43 0.12
CA ILE A 179 -7.75 2.01 -0.23
C ILE A 179 -9.00 1.68 -1.05
N THR A 180 -10.09 2.42 -0.83
CA THR A 180 -11.36 2.25 -1.56
C THR A 180 -11.17 2.72 -3.00
N GLU A 181 -10.50 3.86 -3.19
CA GLU A 181 -10.14 4.32 -4.54
C GLU A 181 -9.16 3.35 -5.22
N ALA A 182 -8.15 2.84 -4.49
CA ALA A 182 -7.23 1.84 -5.04
C ALA A 182 -7.95 0.56 -5.49
N GLN A 183 -8.93 0.11 -4.70
CA GLN A 183 -9.76 -1.05 -5.02
C GLN A 183 -10.68 -0.77 -6.21
N LYS A 184 -11.31 0.41 -6.28
CA LYS A 184 -12.14 0.83 -7.42
C LYS A 184 -11.32 0.86 -8.72
N LEU A 185 -10.10 1.40 -8.69
CA LEU A 185 -9.20 1.40 -9.85
C LEU A 185 -8.86 -0.01 -10.32
N TYR A 186 -8.72 -0.94 -9.38
CA TYR A 186 -8.51 -2.35 -9.68
C TYR A 186 -9.78 -3.01 -10.28
N GLU A 187 -10.96 -2.78 -9.71
CA GLU A 187 -12.23 -3.35 -10.18
C GLU A 187 -12.66 -2.82 -11.55
N GLN A 188 -12.23 -1.61 -11.92
CA GLN A 188 -12.50 -1.00 -13.22
C GLN A 188 -11.62 -1.54 -14.36
N GLU A 189 -10.80 -2.56 -14.11
CA GLU A 189 -9.86 -3.15 -15.09
C GLU A 189 -8.93 -2.13 -15.75
N LEU A 190 -8.71 -0.96 -15.13
CA LEU A 190 -7.73 0.03 -15.56
C LEU A 190 -6.28 -0.41 -15.29
N VAL A 191 -6.09 -1.66 -14.83
CA VAL A 191 -4.89 -2.19 -14.18
C VAL A 191 -4.71 -3.69 -14.46
#